data_AF-A0A327ZJU0-F1
#
_entry.id   AF-A0A327ZJU0-F1
#
_cell.length_a   1.000
_cell.length_b   1.000
_cell.length_c   1.000
_cell.angle_alpha   90.00
_cell.angle_beta   90.00
_cell.angle_gamma   90.00
#
_symmetry.space_group_name_H-M   'P 1'
#
loop_
_entity.id
_entity.type
_entity.pdbx_description
1 polymer ?
#
loop_
_entity_poly.entity_id
_entity_poly.type
_entity_poly.pdbx_seq_one_letter_code
_entity_poly.pdbx_strand_id
1 'polypeptide(L)' 'MIKHQPDRATYNCLSCDKAWPCDPAREYLVASTPDPVQLAMRLWMEIEDAAHVLADESPAALFERFLKWAR' A
#
# COMPACT_ATOMS: atom_id res chain seq x y z
N MET A 1 -13.66 -9.76 10.67
CA MET A 1 -13.15 -9.06 9.47
C MET A 1 -11.73 -9.55 9.22
N ILE A 2 -11.44 -10.07 8.02
CA ILE A 2 -10.07 -10.48 7.66
C ILE A 2 -9.30 -9.19 7.38
N LYS A 3 -8.11 -9.04 7.99
CA LYS A 3 -7.31 -7.83 7.80
C LYS A 3 -6.57 -7.91 6.46
N HIS A 4 -6.78 -6.93 5.58
CA HIS A 4 -6.07 -6.81 4.31
C HIS A 4 -4.69 -6.19 4.54
N GLN A 5 -3.70 -7.03 4.83
CA GLN A 5 -2.31 -6.64 5.13
C GLN A 5 -1.37 -7.09 4.00
N PRO A 6 -0.23 -6.40 3.79
CA PRO A 6 0.77 -6.83 2.84
C PRO A 6 1.50 -8.07 3.36
N ASP A 7 1.69 -9.05 2.48
CA ASP A 7 2.74 -10.04 2.64
C ASP A 7 4.09 -9.35 2.41
N ARG A 8 4.98 -9.36 3.40
CA ARG A 8 6.28 -8.67 3.29
C ARG A 8 7.24 -9.34 2.30
N ALA A 9 6.97 -10.57 1.86
CA ALA A 9 7.80 -11.27 0.87
C ALA A 9 7.39 -10.99 -0.58
N THR A 10 6.13 -10.62 -0.83
CA THR A 10 5.58 -10.47 -2.20
C THR A 10 4.86 -9.14 -2.43
N TYR A 11 4.52 -8.45 -1.34
CA TYR A 11 3.62 -7.29 -1.32
C TYR A 11 2.22 -7.55 -1.89
N ASN A 12 1.82 -8.81 -1.99
CA ASN A 12 0.43 -9.18 -2.24
C ASN A 12 -0.37 -9.15 -0.93
N CYS A 13 -1.67 -8.96 -1.04
CA CYS A 13 -2.56 -8.91 0.11
C CYS A 13 -2.75 -10.33 0.68
N LEU A 14 -2.44 -10.52 1.96
CA LEU A 14 -2.62 -11.82 2.64
C LEU A 14 -4.07 -12.34 2.63
N SER A 15 -5.06 -11.46 2.41
CA SER A 15 -6.48 -11.83 2.44
C SER A 15 -7.08 -12.13 1.07
N CYS A 16 -6.57 -11.54 -0.01
CA CYS A 16 -7.20 -11.63 -1.33
C CYS A 16 -6.21 -11.83 -2.48
N ASP A 17 -4.91 -11.95 -2.17
CA ASP A 17 -3.80 -12.22 -3.09
C ASP A 17 -3.57 -11.16 -4.19
N LYS A 18 -4.40 -10.11 -4.24
CA LYS A 18 -4.19 -8.95 -5.11
C LYS A 18 -3.03 -8.10 -4.59
N ALA A 19 -2.42 -7.31 -5.49
CA ALA A 19 -1.45 -6.28 -5.14
C ALA A 19 -1.93 -5.41 -3.96
N TRP A 20 -1.18 -5.40 -2.86
CA TRP A 20 -1.46 -4.50 -1.74
C TRP A 20 -0.84 -3.11 -2.00
N PRO A 21 -1.51 -1.98 -1.71
CA PRO A 21 -2.85 -1.87 -1.12
C PRO A 21 -3.96 -2.19 -2.13
N CYS A 22 -4.77 -3.21 -1.81
CA CYS A 22 -5.99 -3.56 -2.55
C CYS A 22 -7.18 -2.70 -2.10
N ASP A 23 -8.29 -2.67 -2.83
CA ASP A 23 -9.40 -1.75 -2.54
C ASP A 23 -9.89 -1.79 -1.07
N PRO A 24 -10.13 -2.96 -0.44
CA PRO A 24 -10.52 -2.99 0.97
C PRO A 24 -9.42 -2.48 1.92
N ALA A 25 -8.14 -2.65 1.57
CA ALA A 25 -7.05 -2.06 2.33
C ALA A 25 -7.06 -0.54 2.20
N ARG A 26 -7.28 0.00 0.98
CA ARG A 26 -7.35 1.45 0.73
C ARG A 26 -8.47 2.09 1.55
N GLU A 27 -9.68 1.50 1.51
CA GLU A 27 -10.82 1.94 2.32
C GLU A 27 -10.48 1.96 3.81
N TYR A 28 -9.86 0.89 4.32
CA TYR A 28 -9.43 0.83 5.72
C TYR A 28 -8.34 1.87 6.05
N LEU A 29 -7.37 2.08 5.16
CA LEU A 29 -6.29 3.05 5.33
C LEU A 29 -6.84 4.48 5.42
N VAL A 30 -7.80 4.84 4.56
CA VAL A 30 -8.49 6.13 4.60
C VAL A 30 -9.31 6.27 5.88
N ALA A 31 -10.12 5.25 6.22
CA ALA A 31 -10.98 5.29 7.40
C ALA A 31 -10.18 5.34 8.72
N SER A 32 -9.02 4.67 8.77
CA SER A 32 -8.15 4.63 9.95
C SER A 32 -7.13 5.76 10.02
N THR A 33 -6.92 6.51 8.93
CA THR A 33 -5.98 7.64 8.85
C THR A 33 -6.62 8.78 8.05
N PRO A 34 -7.58 9.53 8.66
CA PRO A 34 -8.36 10.54 7.93
C PRO A 34 -7.56 11.77 7.50
N ASP A 35 -6.41 12.01 8.13
CA ASP A 35 -5.50 13.08 7.74
C ASP A 35 -4.70 12.64 6.49
N PRO A 36 -4.82 13.34 5.35
CA PRO A 36 -4.21 12.93 4.09
C PRO A 36 -2.68 13.02 4.12
N VAL A 37 -2.11 13.93 4.92
CA VAL A 37 -0.65 14.05 5.06
C VAL A 37 -0.12 12.86 5.85
N GLN A 38 -0.78 12.50 6.96
CA GLN A 38 -0.42 11.31 7.74
C GLN A 38 -0.57 10.03 6.92
N LEU A 39 -1.63 9.92 6.10
CA LEU A 39 -1.81 8.79 5.19
C LEU A 39 -0.68 8.70 4.17
N ALA A 40 -0.32 9.82 3.53
CA ALA A 40 0.78 9.87 2.58
C ALA A 40 2.13 9.51 3.20
N MET A 41 2.43 10.03 4.40
CA MET A 41 3.67 9.69 5.14
C MET A 41 3.72 8.20 5.49
N ARG A 42 2.59 7.63 5.93
CA ARG A 42 2.49 6.20 6.22
C ARG A 42 2.74 5.36 4.97
N LEU A 43 2.13 5.73 3.84
CA LEU A 43 2.30 5.03 2.57
C LEU A 43 3.70 5.19 1.99
N TRP A 44 4.40 6.29 2.30
CA TRP A 44 5.79 6.47 1.94
C TRP A 44 6.69 5.43 2.62
N MET A 45 6.53 5.23 3.93
CA MET A 45 7.27 4.17 4.65
C MET A 45 7.00 2.77 4.05
N GLU A 46 5.75 2.52 3.63
CA GLU A 46 5.40 1.27 2.96
C GLU A 46 6.05 1.11 1.57
N ILE A 47 6.28 2.21 0.84
CA ILE A 47 7.02 2.19 -0.43
C ILE A 47 8.48 1.84 -0.20
N GLU A 48 9.11 2.35 0.86
CA GLU A 48 10.52 2.05 1.17
C GLU A 48 10.72 0.55 1.40
N ASP A 49 9.82 -0.08 2.15
CA ASP A 49 9.81 -1.54 2.35
C ASP A 49 9.48 -2.28 1.03
N ALA A 50 8.49 -1.80 0.27
CA ALA A 50 8.06 -2.44 -0.99
C ALA A 50 9.12 -2.40 -2.08
N ALA A 51 9.90 -1.32 -2.16
CA ALA A 51 10.90 -1.13 -3.21
C ALA A 51 12.01 -2.20 -3.16
N HIS A 52 12.29 -2.76 -1.98
CA HIS A 52 13.24 -3.87 -1.84
C HIS A 52 12.69 -5.18 -2.41
N VAL A 53 11.39 -5.42 -2.24
CA VAL A 53 10.70 -6.65 -2.67
C VAL A 53 10.32 -6.59 -4.14
N LEU A 54 9.86 -5.43 -4.58
CA LEU A 54 9.41 -5.13 -5.93
C LEU A 54 10.53 -4.43 -6.72
N ALA A 55 11.74 -4.99 -6.68
CA ALA A 55 12.93 -4.35 -7.22
C ALA A 55 12.88 -4.08 -8.74
N ASP A 56 12.06 -4.85 -9.48
CA ASP A 56 11.87 -4.69 -10.92
C ASP A 56 10.81 -3.62 -11.28
N GLU A 57 10.06 -3.12 -10.29
CA GLU A 57 9.05 -2.08 -10.50
C GLU A 57 9.68 -0.69 -10.57
N SER A 58 9.21 0.13 -11.51
CA SER A 58 9.67 1.51 -11.60
C SER A 58 9.18 2.35 -10.41
N PRO A 59 9.92 3.41 -9.99
CA PRO A 59 9.43 4.34 -8.97
C PRO A 59 8.07 4.96 -9.29
N ALA A 60 7.77 5.18 -10.58
CA ALA A 60 6.46 5.66 -11.03
C ALA A 60 5.35 4.63 -10.79
N ALA A 61 5.60 3.34 -11.02
CA ALA A 61 4.64 2.27 -10.75
C ALA A 61 4.33 2.15 -9.24
N LEU A 62 5.35 2.27 -8.39
CA LEU A 62 5.17 2.30 -6.94
C LEU A 62 4.37 3.53 -6.50
N PHE A 63 4.66 4.71 -7.03
CA PHE A 63 3.88 5.91 -6.76
C PHE A 63 2.40 5.77 -7.15
N GLU A 64 2.13 5.27 -8.35
CA GLU A 64 0.77 5.01 -8.86
C GLU A 64 0.01 4.03 -7.97
N ARG A 65 0.67 2.97 -7.51
CA ARG A 65 0.09 1.92 -6.66
C ARG A 65 -0.20 2.38 -5.24
N PHE A 66 0.73 3.11 -4.62
CA PHE A 66 0.66 3.44 -3.19
C PHE A 66 0.09 4.84 -2.92
N LEU A 67 0.44 5.87 -3.69
CA LEU A 67 0.17 7.27 -3.31
C LEU A 67 -0.88 7.98 -4.17
N LYS A 68 -1.06 7.62 -5.45
CA LYS A 68 -1.95 8.36 -6.35
C LYS A 68 -3.40 8.45 -5.88
N TRP A 69 -3.91 7.38 -5.27
CA TRP A 69 -5.28 7.30 -4.76
C TRP A 69 -5.43 7.89 -3.35
N ALA A 70 -4.33 8.16 -2.64
CA ALA A 70 -4.32 8.62 -1.24
C ALA A 70 -4.36 10.15 -1.10
N ARG A 71 -4.77 10.85 -2.17
CA ARG A 71 -4.92 12.31 -2.22
C ARG A 71 -6.37 12.73 -2.05
#